data_AF-A0A843UXU6-F1
#
_entry.id   AF-A0A843UXU6-F1
#
_cell.length_a   1.000
_cell.length_b   1.000
_cell.length_c   1.000
_cell.angle_alpha   90.00
_cell.angle_beta   90.00
_cell.angle_gamma   90.00
#
_symmetry.space_group_name_H-M   'P 1'
#
loop_
_entity.id
_entity.type
_entity.pdbx_description
1 polymer ?
#
loop_
_entity_poly.entity_id
_entity_poly.type
_entity_poly.pdbx_seq_one_letter_code
_entity_poly.pdbx_strand_id
1 'polypeptide(L)'
;MVSFGFWEITTTIGGNMGFSRSARTTSSEPGHSTRVKKFPFCVAFSYKLKEKVAFRNPYEFYFKMINTKVTDGVHRTRPESLANSYSQEELMLMKTQDAGYILQKVQSERKVLGFAFLVHAESRKLRYVLHSLDTDLKNKHIYFAEDRFGGSQECG
;
A
#
# COMPACT_ATOMS: atom_id res chain seq x y z
N MET A 1 -42.22 -42.75 18.72
CA MET A 1 -42.68 -42.12 17.47
C MET A 1 -42.88 -40.63 17.73
N VAL A 2 -42.50 -39.83 16.74
CA VAL A 2 -42.26 -38.39 16.80
C VAL A 2 -43.51 -37.61 17.20
N SER A 3 -43.35 -36.58 18.05
CA SER A 3 -44.29 -35.47 18.17
C SER A 3 -43.53 -34.18 17.90
N PHE A 4 -43.75 -33.61 16.71
CA PHE A 4 -43.33 -32.24 16.39
C PHE A 4 -44.33 -31.29 17.06
N GLY A 5 -43.93 -30.71 18.18
CA GLY A 5 -44.65 -29.65 18.86
C GLY A 5 -44.24 -28.30 18.29
N PHE A 6 -45.15 -27.72 17.50
CA PHE A 6 -45.28 -26.29 17.28
C PHE A 6 -45.34 -25.58 18.63
N TRP A 7 -44.51 -24.56 18.88
CA TRP A 7 -44.74 -23.65 19.99
C TRP A 7 -44.59 -22.21 19.54
N GLU A 8 -45.66 -21.47 19.79
CA GLU A 8 -45.85 -20.07 19.51
C GLU A 8 -44.92 -19.20 20.38
N ILE A 9 -44.71 -17.99 19.89
CA ILE A 9 -43.90 -16.94 20.49
C ILE A 9 -44.67 -16.33 21.66
N THR A 10 -44.20 -16.55 22.89
CA THR A 10 -44.63 -15.73 24.03
C THR A 10 -43.65 -14.58 24.24
N THR A 11 -44.08 -13.38 23.84
CA THR A 11 -43.42 -12.12 24.20
C THR A 11 -43.54 -11.89 25.71
N THR A 12 -42.42 -11.96 26.43
CA THR A 12 -42.33 -11.42 27.79
C THR A 12 -40.96 -10.76 28.00
N ILE A 13 -40.98 -9.43 27.98
CA ILE A 13 -40.18 -8.50 28.80
C ILE A 13 -38.77 -8.99 29.20
N GLY A 14 -37.74 -8.43 28.55
CA GLY A 14 -36.40 -8.38 29.14
C GLY A 14 -35.26 -8.61 28.15
N GLY A 15 -34.39 -7.61 28.03
CA GLY A 15 -33.01 -7.79 27.58
C GLY A 15 -32.81 -7.89 26.06
N ASN A 16 -32.35 -6.79 25.49
CA ASN A 16 -31.70 -6.77 24.17
C ASN A 16 -30.43 -7.64 24.20
N MET A 17 -30.56 -8.96 23.97
CA MET A 17 -29.42 -9.82 23.68
C MET A 17 -29.14 -9.76 22.19
N GLY A 18 -28.24 -8.84 21.83
CA GLY A 18 -27.63 -8.81 20.50
C GLY A 18 -27.10 -10.19 20.13
N PHE A 19 -27.46 -10.63 18.93
CA PHE A 19 -27.08 -11.91 18.34
C PHE A 19 -25.55 -11.94 18.16
N SER A 20 -24.82 -12.43 19.17
CA SER A 20 -23.38 -12.67 19.07
C SER A 20 -23.13 -13.82 18.08
N ARG A 21 -22.92 -13.50 16.80
CA ARG A 21 -22.19 -14.40 15.89
C ARG A 21 -20.72 -14.41 16.30
N SER A 22 -20.35 -15.22 17.27
CA SER A 22 -18.94 -15.56 17.47
C SER A 22 -18.77 -16.91 18.14
N ALA A 23 -17.82 -17.67 17.60
CA ALA A 23 -17.36 -18.98 18.01
C ALA A 23 -18.26 -20.19 17.69
N ARG A 24 -18.06 -20.74 16.48
CA ARG A 24 -17.65 -22.15 16.30
C ARG A 24 -17.39 -22.45 14.82
N THR A 25 -16.13 -22.56 14.43
CA THR A 25 -15.79 -23.51 13.38
C THR A 25 -15.89 -24.89 14.01
N THR A 26 -16.83 -25.71 13.55
CA THR A 26 -16.83 -27.14 13.85
C THR A 26 -15.48 -27.66 13.39
N SER A 27 -14.66 -28.13 14.33
CA SER A 27 -13.34 -28.66 14.05
C SER A 27 -13.49 -29.92 13.20
N SER A 28 -13.55 -29.72 11.88
CA SER A 28 -12.97 -30.67 10.95
C SER A 28 -11.55 -30.94 11.45
N GLU A 29 -11.16 -32.21 11.37
CA GLU A 29 -10.09 -32.90 12.08
C GLU A 29 -8.64 -32.31 12.03
N PRO A 30 -8.23 -31.35 11.15
CA PRO A 30 -6.85 -30.84 11.20
C PRO A 30 -6.50 -30.04 12.47
N GLY A 31 -7.49 -29.44 13.14
CA GLY A 31 -7.28 -28.55 14.29
C GLY A 31 -7.14 -29.27 15.64
N HIS A 32 -7.70 -30.47 15.78
CA HIS A 32 -7.65 -31.23 17.03
C HIS A 32 -6.26 -31.85 17.22
N SER A 33 -5.74 -32.52 16.19
CA SER A 33 -4.41 -33.16 16.22
C SER A 33 -3.28 -32.16 16.49
N THR A 34 -3.34 -30.97 15.89
CA THR A 34 -2.35 -29.91 16.10
C THR A 34 -2.40 -29.35 17.53
N ARG A 35 -3.60 -29.22 18.11
CA ARG A 35 -3.78 -28.78 19.51
C ARG A 35 -3.33 -29.83 20.52
N VAL A 36 -3.66 -31.11 20.28
CA VAL A 36 -3.28 -32.25 21.13
C VAL A 36 -1.76 -32.41 21.19
N LYS A 37 -1.03 -32.05 20.13
CA LYS A 37 0.44 -32.05 20.13
C LYS A 37 1.05 -30.78 20.73
N LYS A 38 0.44 -29.61 20.48
CA LYS A 38 0.96 -28.30 20.94
C LYS A 38 0.86 -28.11 22.46
N PHE A 39 -0.24 -28.54 23.07
CA PHE A 39 -0.47 -28.36 24.50
C PHE A 39 0.54 -29.12 25.39
N PRO A 40 0.76 -30.44 25.24
CA PRO A 40 1.77 -31.18 26.01
C PRO A 40 3.19 -30.66 25.78
N PHE A 41 3.50 -30.20 24.56
CA PHE A 41 4.78 -29.55 24.29
C PHE A 41 4.97 -28.27 25.10
N CYS A 42 3.93 -27.42 25.18
CA CYS A 42 3.99 -26.15 25.90
C CYS A 42 4.19 -26.36 27.41
N VAL A 43 3.49 -27.33 28.02
CA VAL A 43 3.68 -27.65 29.44
C VAL A 43 5.07 -28.23 29.69
N ALA A 44 5.52 -29.21 28.90
CA ALA A 44 6.87 -29.80 29.05
C ALA A 44 7.98 -28.74 28.91
N PHE A 45 7.82 -27.78 27.99
CA PHE A 45 8.75 -26.67 27.85
C PHE A 45 8.79 -25.78 29.10
N SER A 46 7.65 -25.44 29.68
CA SER A 46 7.59 -24.65 30.92
C SER A 46 8.25 -25.36 32.12
N TYR A 47 8.11 -26.68 32.24
CA TYR A 47 8.77 -27.47 33.29
C TYR A 47 10.30 -27.42 33.12
N LYS A 48 10.81 -27.61 31.90
CA LYS A 48 12.24 -27.48 31.60
C LYS A 48 12.79 -26.09 31.89
N LEU A 49 12.01 -25.03 31.66
CA LEU A 49 12.42 -23.67 32.03
C LEU A 49 12.50 -23.49 33.55
N LYS A 50 11.55 -24.04 34.32
CA LYS A 50 11.57 -23.99 35.79
C LYS A 50 12.78 -24.73 36.36
N GLU A 51 13.10 -25.90 35.81
CA GLU A 51 14.29 -26.68 36.20
C GLU A 51 15.59 -25.89 35.93
N LYS A 52 15.71 -25.30 34.74
CA LYS A 52 16.85 -24.43 34.40
C LYS A 52 16.97 -23.21 35.30
N VAL A 53 15.84 -22.65 35.75
CA VAL A 53 15.83 -21.54 36.72
C VAL A 53 16.29 -22.02 38.10
N ALA A 54 15.86 -23.21 38.54
CA ALA A 54 16.23 -23.77 39.85
C ALA A 54 17.74 -24.12 39.94
N PHE A 55 18.34 -24.59 38.84
CA PHE A 55 19.76 -24.94 38.78
C PHE A 55 20.66 -23.83 38.23
N ARG A 56 20.19 -22.57 38.22
CA ARG A 56 20.98 -21.44 37.71
C ARG A 56 22.18 -21.17 38.62
N ASN A 57 23.39 -21.13 38.05
CA ASN A 57 24.60 -20.75 38.78
C ASN A 57 24.64 -19.21 38.98
N PRO A 58 24.67 -18.70 40.23
CA PRO A 58 24.68 -17.26 40.50
C PRO A 58 25.98 -16.55 40.05
N TYR A 59 27.07 -17.29 39.83
CA TYR A 59 28.36 -16.73 39.39
C TYR A 59 28.61 -16.87 37.89
N GLU A 60 27.64 -17.36 37.12
CA GLU A 60 27.80 -17.55 35.69
C GLU A 60 27.85 -16.22 34.95
N PHE A 61 28.96 -15.96 34.26
CA PHE A 61 29.16 -14.76 33.47
C PHE A 61 29.28 -15.06 31.97
N TYR A 62 28.37 -14.49 31.18
CA TYR A 62 28.41 -14.48 29.73
C TYR A 62 28.77 -13.06 29.25
N PHE A 63 29.69 -12.94 28.30
CA PHE A 63 30.10 -11.64 27.73
C PHE A 63 28.92 -10.82 27.16
N LYS A 64 27.85 -11.50 26.72
CA LYS A 64 26.61 -10.83 26.25
C LYS A 64 25.96 -9.96 27.34
N MET A 65 26.13 -10.29 28.62
CA MET A 65 25.57 -9.54 29.75
C MET A 65 26.17 -8.15 29.93
N ILE A 66 27.30 -7.84 29.27
CA ILE A 66 27.86 -6.47 29.23
C ILE A 66 26.95 -5.53 28.42
N ASN A 67 26.29 -6.08 27.39
CA ASN A 67 25.48 -5.32 26.44
C ASN A 67 23.97 -5.45 26.69
N THR A 68 23.55 -6.30 27.64
CA THR A 68 22.14 -6.51 27.98
C THR A 68 21.91 -6.16 29.44
N LYS A 69 20.74 -5.58 29.75
CA LYS A 69 20.36 -5.21 31.11
C LYS A 69 19.09 -5.95 31.50
N VAL A 70 19.05 -6.48 32.71
CA VAL A 70 17.80 -6.95 33.31
C VAL A 70 17.08 -5.74 33.88
N THR A 71 15.91 -5.43 33.36
CA THR A 71 15.00 -4.39 33.88
C THR A 71 13.69 -5.08 34.23
N ASP A 72 13.23 -4.94 35.47
CA ASP A 72 11.98 -5.55 35.97
C ASP A 72 11.93 -7.09 35.76
N GLY A 73 13.07 -7.76 35.90
CA GLY A 73 13.19 -9.21 35.72
C GLY A 73 13.21 -9.70 34.28
N VAL A 74 13.02 -8.81 33.29
CA VAL A 74 13.09 -9.15 31.86
C VAL A 74 14.44 -8.72 31.28
N HIS A 75 15.11 -9.63 30.59
CA HIS A 75 16.37 -9.35 29.90
C HIS A 75 16.06 -8.50 28.67
N ARG A 76 16.40 -7.21 28.73
CA ARG A 76 16.31 -6.30 27.59
C ARG A 76 17.70 -6.15 26.99
N THR A 77 17.80 -6.32 25.67
CA THR A 77 18.98 -5.84 24.96
C THR A 77 19.09 -4.34 25.18
N ARG A 78 20.32 -3.81 25.26
CA ARG A 78 20.51 -2.35 25.30
C ARG A 78 19.68 -1.76 24.16
N PRO A 79 18.78 -0.80 24.44
CA PRO A 79 17.91 -0.28 23.40
C PRO A 79 18.78 0.28 22.29
N GLU A 80 18.47 -0.08 21.04
CA GLU A 80 19.17 0.41 19.86
C GLU A 80 19.15 1.95 19.79
N SER A 81 18.26 2.62 20.54
CA SER A 81 18.27 4.08 20.72
C SER A 81 19.56 4.63 21.30
N LEU A 82 20.34 3.84 22.06
CA LEU A 82 21.69 4.22 22.52
C LEU A 82 22.78 3.88 21.50
N ALA A 83 22.53 2.96 20.57
CA ALA A 83 23.40 2.77 19.41
C ALA A 83 23.14 3.84 18.34
N ASN A 84 21.94 4.41 18.34
CA ASN A 84 21.46 5.47 17.47
C ASN A 84 21.59 6.87 18.09
N SER A 85 22.44 7.03 19.10
CA SER A 85 22.77 8.34 19.67
C SER A 85 23.79 9.02 18.75
N TYR A 86 23.29 9.72 17.73
CA TYR A 86 24.14 10.56 16.91
C TYR A 86 24.58 11.80 17.68
N SER A 87 25.84 12.20 17.49
CA SER A 87 26.30 13.52 17.92
C SER A 87 25.51 14.62 17.21
N GLN A 88 25.41 15.80 17.82
CA GLN A 88 24.70 16.93 17.21
C GLN A 88 25.27 17.30 15.83
N GLU A 89 26.58 17.16 15.65
CA GLU A 89 27.25 17.38 14.37
C GLU A 89 26.86 16.37 13.30
N GLU A 90 26.83 15.07 13.64
CA GLU A 90 26.40 14.00 12.75
C GLU A 90 24.94 14.19 12.31
N LEU A 91 24.10 14.65 13.24
CA LEU A 91 22.68 14.90 13.01
C LEU A 91 22.47 16.14 12.10
N MET A 92 23.30 17.18 12.25
CA MET A 92 23.31 18.33 11.33
C MET A 92 23.80 17.95 9.94
N LEU A 93 24.80 17.08 9.85
CA LEU A 93 25.33 16.60 8.58
C LEU A 93 24.28 15.81 7.78
N MET A 94 23.57 14.88 8.42
CA MET A 94 22.51 14.12 7.74
C MET A 94 21.38 15.03 7.26
N LYS A 95 20.93 15.97 8.10
CA LYS A 95 19.87 16.93 7.72
C LYS A 95 20.28 17.84 6.56
N THR A 96 21.53 18.30 6.53
CA THR A 96 22.02 19.19 5.46
C THR A 96 22.16 18.45 4.13
N GLN A 97 22.63 17.20 4.15
CA GLN A 97 22.72 16.34 2.95
C GLN A 97 21.33 16.05 2.35
N ASP A 98 20.37 15.65 3.18
CA ASP A 98 19.00 15.36 2.74
C ASP A 98 18.32 16.60 2.15
N ALA A 99 18.48 17.77 2.79
CA ALA A 99 17.95 19.03 2.28
C ALA A 99 18.54 19.38 0.91
N GLY A 100 19.86 19.20 0.74
CA GLY A 100 20.54 19.41 -0.54
C GLY A 100 20.00 18.48 -1.64
N TYR A 101 19.82 17.21 -1.33
CA TYR A 101 19.29 16.21 -2.27
C TYR A 101 17.87 16.55 -2.72
N ILE A 102 16.98 16.90 -1.79
CA ILE A 102 15.59 17.26 -2.11
C ILE A 102 15.55 18.49 -3.02
N LEU A 103 16.34 19.52 -2.71
CA LEU A 103 16.39 20.73 -3.52
C LEU A 103 16.89 20.44 -4.94
N GLN A 104 17.96 19.65 -5.08
CA GLN A 104 18.48 19.26 -6.39
C GLN A 104 17.46 18.44 -7.19
N LYS A 105 16.75 17.52 -6.53
CA LYS A 105 15.70 16.70 -7.16
C LYS A 105 14.52 17.56 -7.65
N VAL A 106 14.06 18.50 -6.84
CA VAL A 106 12.98 19.43 -7.25
C VAL A 106 13.44 20.32 -8.41
N GLN A 107 14.70 20.76 -8.40
CA GLN A 107 15.24 21.56 -9.51
C GLN A 107 15.36 20.76 -10.81
N SER A 108 15.79 19.49 -10.76
CA SER A 108 15.88 18.65 -11.96
C SER A 108 14.50 18.33 -12.53
N GLU A 109 13.52 17.99 -11.69
CA GLU A 109 12.13 17.77 -12.10
C GLU A 109 11.51 19.02 -12.72
N ARG A 110 11.74 20.21 -12.13
CA ARG A 110 11.29 21.49 -12.70
C ARG A 110 11.93 21.81 -14.05
N LYS A 111 13.21 21.51 -14.22
CA LYS A 111 13.91 21.70 -15.52
C LYS A 111 13.36 20.75 -16.57
N VAL A 112 13.08 19.50 -16.22
CA VAL A 112 12.48 18.52 -17.13
C VAL A 112 11.08 18.96 -17.55
N LEU A 113 10.23 19.36 -16.60
CA LEU A 113 8.89 19.86 -16.89
C LEU A 113 8.93 21.17 -17.69
N GLY A 114 9.83 22.09 -17.36
CA GLY A 114 10.05 23.33 -18.08
C GLY A 114 10.52 23.09 -19.52
N PHE A 115 11.49 22.19 -19.72
CA PHE A 115 11.98 21.81 -21.04
C PHE A 115 10.88 21.13 -21.87
N ALA A 116 10.14 20.19 -21.28
CA ALA A 116 9.00 19.55 -21.94
C ALA A 116 7.91 20.56 -22.33
N PHE A 117 7.62 21.54 -21.46
CA PHE A 117 6.67 22.61 -21.75
C PHE A 117 7.14 23.52 -22.91
N LEU A 118 8.42 23.92 -22.90
CA LEU A 118 9.01 24.74 -23.96
C LEU A 118 8.99 24.00 -25.31
N VAL A 119 9.40 22.73 -25.33
CA VAL A 119 9.35 21.88 -26.54
C VAL A 119 7.92 21.73 -27.05
N HIS A 120 6.93 21.56 -26.16
CA HIS A 120 5.53 21.48 -26.54
C HIS A 120 4.98 22.82 -27.08
N ALA A 121 5.46 23.96 -26.57
CA ALA A 121 5.07 25.29 -27.04
C ALA A 121 5.61 25.59 -28.45
N GLU A 122 6.87 25.25 -28.74
CA GLU A 122 7.42 25.34 -30.10
C GLU A 122 6.72 24.37 -31.06
N SER A 123 6.48 23.14 -30.61
CA SER A 123 5.73 22.15 -31.40
C SER A 123 4.31 22.63 -31.73
N ARG A 124 3.63 23.37 -30.84
CA ARG A 124 2.33 23.97 -31.14
C ARG A 124 2.42 25.04 -32.24
N LYS A 125 3.42 25.93 -32.18
CA LYS A 125 3.64 26.94 -33.21
C LYS A 125 3.92 26.28 -34.57
N LEU A 126 4.79 25.28 -34.59
CA LEU A 126 5.14 24.54 -35.80
C LEU A 126 3.95 23.77 -36.37
N ARG A 127 3.15 23.12 -35.52
CA ARG A 127 1.90 22.43 -35.92
C ARG A 127 0.86 23.39 -36.47
N TYR A 128 0.72 24.59 -35.90
CA TYR A 128 -0.20 25.60 -36.42
C TYR A 128 0.18 26.04 -37.83
N VAL A 129 1.48 26.31 -38.05
CA VAL A 129 2.01 26.63 -39.39
C VAL A 129 1.81 25.45 -40.34
N LEU A 130 2.05 24.21 -39.90
CA LEU A 130 1.84 23.03 -40.74
C LEU A 130 0.37 22.83 -41.11
N HIS A 131 -0.56 22.94 -40.15
CA HIS A 131 -2.00 22.83 -40.43
C HIS A 131 -2.51 23.91 -41.40
N SER A 132 -1.84 25.07 -41.51
CA SER A 132 -2.17 26.07 -42.54
C SER A 132 -1.70 25.69 -43.95
N LEU A 133 -0.69 24.82 -44.06
CA LEU A 133 -0.16 24.32 -45.33
C LEU A 133 -0.82 23.00 -45.77
N ASP A 134 -1.22 22.17 -44.81
CA ASP A 134 -1.83 20.84 -45.05
C ASP A 134 -3.35 20.88 -45.27
N THR A 135 -4.00 22.03 -45.05
CA THR A 135 -5.37 22.17 -45.52
C THR A 135 -5.35 22.34 -47.04
N ASP A 136 -5.52 21.23 -47.77
CA ASP A 136 -6.07 21.27 -49.11
C ASP A 136 -7.33 22.14 -49.02
N LEU A 137 -7.28 23.36 -49.54
CA LEU A 137 -8.42 24.26 -49.48
C LEU A 137 -9.57 23.57 -50.23
N LYS A 138 -10.48 22.93 -49.49
CA LYS A 138 -11.78 22.44 -49.98
C LYS A 138 -12.73 23.61 -50.27
N ASN A 139 -12.18 24.74 -50.71
CA ASN A 139 -12.98 25.81 -51.28
C ASN A 139 -13.55 25.28 -52.59
N LYS A 140 -14.86 25.09 -52.60
CA LYS A 140 -15.62 24.77 -53.80
C LYS A 140 -15.60 26.00 -54.71
N HIS A 141 -14.53 26.18 -55.47
CA HIS A 141 -14.44 27.24 -56.46
C HIS A 141 -15.38 26.90 -57.62
N ILE A 142 -16.54 27.57 -57.68
CA ILE A 142 -17.52 27.38 -58.75
C ILE A 142 -17.11 28.28 -59.92
N TYR A 143 -16.75 27.65 -61.04
CA TYR A 143 -16.44 28.32 -62.30
C TYR A 143 -17.71 28.38 -63.16
N PHE A 144 -18.14 29.58 -63.56
CA PHE A 144 -19.26 29.75 -64.51
C PHE A 144 -18.67 29.97 -65.91
N ALA A 145 -18.85 28.99 -66.79
CA ALA A 145 -18.61 29.17 -68.22
C ALA A 145 -19.87 29.76 -68.87
N GLU A 146 -19.75 30.85 -69.64
CA GLU A 146 -20.86 31.33 -70.46
C GLU A 146 -21.01 30.45 -71.72
N ASP A 147 -21.81 29.39 -71.62
CA ASP A 147 -22.27 28.67 -72.81
C ASP A 147 -23.55 29.34 -73.34
N ARG A 148 -23.38 30.19 -74.36
CA ARG A 148 -24.51 30.63 -75.19
C ARG A 148 -24.56 29.78 -76.45
N PHE A 149 -25.78 29.32 -76.76
CA PHE A 149 -26.24 28.56 -77.95
C PHE A 149 -26.02 27.04 -77.88
N GLY A 150 -27.02 26.16 -77.96
CA GLY A 150 -28.47 26.26 -78.18
C GLY A 150 -29.04 24.85 -77.97
N GLY A 151 -30.18 24.68 -77.29
CA GLY A 151 -31.46 24.63 -77.98
C GLY A 151 -31.76 23.23 -78.52
N SER A 152 -32.37 22.38 -77.68
CA SER A 152 -33.09 21.19 -78.11
C SER A 152 -34.21 21.58 -79.09
N GLN A 153 -34.19 21.01 -80.30
CA GLN A 153 -35.36 20.92 -81.18
C GLN A 153 -35.69 19.44 -81.41
N GLU A 154 -36.98 19.11 -81.32
CA GLU A 154 -37.54 17.77 -81.45
C GLU A 154 -37.83 17.37 -82.93
N CYS A 155 -37.94 16.04 -83.13
CA CYS A 155 -38.68 15.28 -84.16
C CYS A 155 -38.14 15.16 -85.60
N GLY A 156 -37.99 13.89 -86.02
CA GLY A 156 -37.70 13.41 -87.38
C GLY A 156 -37.12 12.00 -87.35
#